data_AF-A0A973LW66-F1
#
_entry.id   AF-A0A973LW66-F1
#
_cell.length_a   1.000
_cell.length_b   1.000
_cell.length_c   1.000
_cell.angle_alpha   90.00
_cell.angle_beta   90.00
_cell.angle_gamma   90.00
#
_symmetry.space_group_name_H-M   'P 1'
#
loop_
_entity.id
_entity.type
_entity.pdbx_description
1 polymer ?
#
loop_
_entity_poly.entity_id
_entity_poly.type
_entity_poly.pdbx_seq_one_letter_code
_entity_poly.pdbx_strand_id
1 'polypeptide(L)'
;DSSGRTVLWDGGLTRRLGVLAPSDGPTSSGPRMTTVLALAFSPDGRLLAVAEASGVVRVWDVPSRRPLVRLATPGDTVLALAFDGETLYAAGEHAPLQRYDLRAASAAEAVCRRAGDGLSPSEWRSYFPEQPYRRTCF
;
A
#
# COMPACT_ATOMS: atom_id res chain seq x y z
N ASP A 1 13.87 -0.85 6.47
CA ASP A 1 14.86 -1.56 7.30
C ASP A 1 14.46 -3.04 7.36
N SER A 2 15.13 -3.86 8.16
CA SER A 2 14.82 -5.29 8.32
C SER A 2 13.46 -5.58 8.95
N SER A 3 12.74 -4.55 9.42
CA SER A 3 11.40 -4.64 9.98
C SER A 3 10.29 -4.24 8.99
N GLY A 4 10.62 -4.05 7.71
CA GLY A 4 9.65 -3.58 6.70
C GLY A 4 9.37 -2.07 6.76
N ARG A 5 10.03 -1.35 7.68
CA ARG A 5 9.81 0.08 7.88
C ARG A 5 10.53 0.90 6.81
N THR A 6 9.81 1.79 6.16
CA THR A 6 10.32 2.70 5.14
C THR A 6 10.25 4.14 5.65
N VAL A 7 11.32 4.91 5.50
CA VAL A 7 11.38 6.31 5.93
C VAL A 7 11.28 7.20 4.70
N LEU A 8 10.35 8.16 4.74
CA LEU A 8 10.21 9.17 3.70
C LEU A 8 10.99 10.43 4.07
N TRP A 9 11.73 10.96 3.11
CA TRP A 9 12.52 12.19 3.20
C TRP A 9 12.10 13.17 2.10
N ASP A 10 12.37 14.44 2.30
CA ASP A 10 12.23 15.45 1.25
C ASP A 10 13.30 15.27 0.16
N GLY A 11 13.09 15.89 -1.01
CA GLY A 11 14.02 15.77 -2.14
C GLY A 11 15.41 16.34 -1.89
N GLY A 12 15.55 17.22 -0.89
CA GLY A 12 16.83 17.74 -0.43
C GLY A 12 17.53 16.86 0.62
N LEU A 13 16.89 15.78 1.07
CA LEU A 13 17.34 14.89 2.15
C LEU A 13 17.61 15.63 3.48
N THR A 14 16.99 16.79 3.67
CA THR A 14 17.17 17.63 4.86
C THR A 14 16.12 17.37 5.93
N ARG A 15 14.95 16.85 5.53
CA ARG A 15 13.81 16.68 6.43
C ARG A 15 13.16 15.32 6.25
N ARG A 16 13.03 14.58 7.36
CA ARG A 16 12.21 13.39 7.45
C ARG A 16 10.73 13.78 7.37
N LEU A 17 10.03 13.30 6.35
CA LEU A 17 8.61 13.55 6.13
C LEU A 17 7.74 12.59 6.96
N GLY A 18 8.14 11.33 7.08
CA GLY A 18 7.35 10.33 7.81
C GLY A 18 7.96 8.94 7.79
N VAL A 19 7.22 7.98 8.35
CA VAL A 19 7.52 6.55 8.29
C VAL A 19 6.30 5.79 7.85
N LEU A 20 6.52 4.85 6.94
CA LEU A 20 5.55 3.87 6.49
C LEU A 20 5.99 2.52 7.05
N ALA A 21 5.14 1.89 7.84
CA ALA A 21 5.43 0.60 8.49
C ALA A 21 4.21 -0.32 8.36
N PRO A 22 4.40 -1.64 8.27
CA PRO A 22 3.29 -2.59 8.36
C PRO A 22 2.46 -2.33 9.62
N SER A 23 1.13 -2.30 9.48
CA SER A 23 0.18 -2.15 10.59
C SER A 23 -0.08 -3.45 11.35
N ASP A 24 0.48 -4.56 10.87
CA ASP A 24 0.35 -5.87 11.51
C ASP A 24 1.18 -5.87 12.79
N GLY A 25 0.52 -5.82 13.95
CA GLY A 25 1.18 -5.89 15.27
C GLY A 25 1.97 -7.19 15.46
N PRO A 26 2.77 -7.32 16.54
CA PRO A 26 3.56 -8.53 16.78
C PRO A 26 2.63 -9.75 16.88
N THR A 27 2.62 -10.60 15.86
CA THR A 27 1.99 -11.92 15.94
C THR A 27 2.81 -12.81 16.88
N SER A 28 2.18 -13.80 17.52
CA SER A 28 2.79 -14.67 18.55
C SER A 28 4.01 -15.51 18.10
N SER A 29 4.46 -15.32 16.86
CA SER A 29 5.58 -15.98 16.19
C SER A 29 6.75 -15.00 15.96
N GLY A 30 7.20 -14.30 17.01
CA GLY A 30 8.42 -13.47 16.98
C GLY A 30 8.40 -12.31 15.96
N PRO A 31 9.47 -11.50 15.89
CA PRO A 31 9.59 -10.47 14.87
C PRO A 31 9.73 -11.13 13.49
N ARG A 32 8.69 -11.04 12.66
CA ARG A 32 8.76 -11.45 11.26
C ARG A 32 9.69 -10.46 10.56
N MET A 33 10.92 -10.87 10.30
CA MET A 33 11.90 -10.08 9.54
C MET A 33 11.37 -9.93 8.11
N THR A 34 10.76 -8.79 7.81
CA THR A 34 10.24 -8.44 6.49
C THR A 34 11.20 -7.45 5.85
N THR A 35 12.38 -7.93 5.47
CA THR A 35 13.39 -7.10 4.82
C THR A 35 12.81 -6.44 3.57
N VAL A 36 12.89 -5.12 3.49
CA VAL A 36 12.56 -4.38 2.27
C VAL A 36 13.65 -4.64 1.24
N LEU A 37 13.27 -5.09 0.05
CA LEU A 37 14.21 -5.43 -1.02
C LEU A 37 14.12 -4.51 -2.23
N ALA A 38 12.93 -3.99 -2.52
CA ALA A 38 12.73 -3.04 -3.60
C ALA A 38 11.69 -1.98 -3.21
N LEU A 39 11.87 -0.79 -3.79
CA LEU A 39 11.01 0.37 -3.65
C LEU A 39 10.79 0.98 -5.03
N ALA A 40 9.56 1.38 -5.33
CA ALA A 40 9.26 2.14 -6.55
C ALA A 40 8.18 3.18 -6.27
N PHE A 41 8.40 4.42 -6.70
CA PHE A 41 7.35 5.42 -6.76
C PHE A 41 6.61 5.32 -8.10
N SER A 42 5.32 5.63 -8.10
CA SER A 42 4.61 5.89 -9.36
C SER A 42 5.17 7.15 -10.03
N PRO A 43 5.02 7.30 -11.37
CA PRO A 43 5.57 8.45 -12.09
C PRO A 43 5.06 9.81 -11.58
N ASP A 44 3.86 9.84 -11.02
CA ASP A 44 3.24 11.02 -10.42
C ASP A 44 3.60 11.23 -8.93
N GLY A 45 4.40 10.33 -8.35
CA GLY A 45 4.83 10.35 -6.95
C GLY A 45 3.73 10.07 -5.93
N ARG A 46 2.51 9.72 -6.37
CA ARG A 46 1.36 9.53 -5.49
C ARG A 46 1.36 8.19 -4.79
N LEU A 47 1.92 7.16 -5.42
CA LEU A 47 2.00 5.82 -4.90
C LEU A 47 3.45 5.46 -4.57
N LEU A 48 3.62 4.69 -3.49
CA LEU A 48 4.87 4.01 -3.18
C LEU A 48 4.60 2.52 -3.04
N ALA A 49 5.25 1.70 -3.86
CA ALA A 49 5.30 0.27 -3.72
C ALA A 49 6.56 -0.16 -2.95
N VAL A 50 6.38 -1.07 -1.99
CA VAL A 50 7.42 -1.63 -1.14
C VAL A 50 7.37 -3.14 -1.21
N ALA A 51 8.42 -3.77 -1.73
CA ALA A 51 8.56 -5.21 -1.77
C ALA A 51 9.28 -5.73 -0.53
N GLU A 52 8.69 -6.73 0.11
CA GLU A 52 9.26 -7.46 1.22
C GLU A 52 9.85 -8.80 0.74
N ALA A 53 10.89 -9.28 1.43
CA ALA A 53 11.49 -10.61 1.20
C ALA A 53 10.47 -11.76 1.28
N SER A 54 9.35 -11.56 1.98
CA SER A 54 8.28 -12.56 2.06
C SER A 54 7.41 -12.67 0.80
N GLY A 55 7.78 -12.01 -0.29
CA GLY A 55 7.01 -11.98 -1.54
C GLY A 55 5.75 -11.10 -1.45
N VAL A 56 5.65 -10.27 -0.41
CA VAL A 56 4.55 -9.33 -0.22
C VAL A 56 4.95 -7.97 -0.77
N VAL A 57 4.10 -7.37 -1.59
CA VAL A 57 4.24 -5.98 -2.01
C VAL A 57 3.16 -5.14 -1.34
N ARG A 58 3.55 -4.12 -0.58
CA ARG A 58 2.64 -3.14 0.01
C ARG A 58 2.67 -1.86 -0.81
N VAL A 59 1.51 -1.37 -1.19
CA VAL A 59 1.35 -0.09 -1.88
C VAL A 59 0.74 0.92 -0.93
N TRP A 60 1.26 2.14 -0.94
CA TRP A 60 0.85 3.24 -0.08
C TRP A 60 0.43 4.44 -0.93
N ASP A 61 -0.61 5.18 -0.52
CA ASP A 61 -0.82 6.56 -0.97
C ASP A 61 0.12 7.45 -0.15
N VAL A 62 1.03 8.15 -0.84
CA VAL A 62 2.06 8.98 -0.23
C VAL A 62 1.46 10.23 0.43
N PRO A 63 0.52 10.96 -0.20
CA PRO A 63 -0.12 12.12 0.43
C PRO A 63 -0.85 11.79 1.74
N SER A 64 -1.68 10.75 1.77
CA SER A 64 -2.45 10.36 2.97
C SER A 64 -1.65 9.49 3.93
N ARG A 65 -0.52 8.92 3.47
CA ARG A 65 0.32 7.95 4.20
C ARG A 65 -0.46 6.71 4.62
N ARG A 66 -1.49 6.34 3.86
CA ARG A 66 -2.34 5.19 4.12
C ARG A 66 -1.94 4.00 3.25
N PRO A 67 -2.01 2.77 3.79
CA PRO A 67 -1.81 1.58 2.98
C PRO A 67 -2.98 1.43 2.02
N LEU A 68 -2.69 1.36 0.73
CA LEU A 68 -3.68 1.24 -0.34
C LEU A 68 -4.07 -0.21 -0.57
N VAL A 69 -3.07 -1.08 -0.78
CA VAL A 69 -3.28 -2.49 -1.04
C VAL A 69 -2.07 -3.32 -0.64
N ARG A 70 -2.33 -4.57 -0.23
CA ARG A 70 -1.32 -5.60 0.01
C ARG A 70 -1.46 -6.67 -1.07
N LEU A 71 -0.43 -6.81 -1.88
CA LEU A 71 -0.37 -7.75 -3.00
C LEU A 71 0.50 -8.93 -2.59
N ALA A 72 -0.06 -10.14 -2.74
CA ALA A 72 0.73 -11.36 -2.67
C ALA A 72 1.24 -11.67 -4.07
N THR A 73 2.56 -11.59 -4.24
CA THR A 73 3.26 -11.93 -5.48
C THR A 73 3.58 -13.43 -5.41
N PRO A 74 2.99 -14.27 -6.28
CA PRO A 74 3.31 -15.69 -6.30
C PRO A 74 4.75 -15.91 -6.77
N GLY A 75 5.45 -16.82 -6.13
CA GLY A 75 6.87 -17.04 -6.36
C GLY A 75 7.72 -16.20 -5.40
N ASP A 76 8.85 -16.79 -5.03
CA ASP A 76 9.73 -16.30 -3.97
C ASP A 76 10.16 -14.83 -4.19
N THR A 77 10.61 -14.19 -3.11
CA THR A 77 11.36 -12.93 -3.04
C THR A 77 11.25 -11.97 -4.26
N VAL A 78 10.53 -10.86 -4.10
CA VAL A 78 10.48 -9.79 -5.11
C VAL A 78 11.73 -8.92 -5.04
N LEU A 79 12.47 -8.87 -6.14
CA LEU A 79 13.77 -8.18 -6.24
C LEU A 79 13.68 -6.83 -6.95
N ALA A 80 12.67 -6.64 -7.80
CA ALA A 80 12.50 -5.39 -8.55
C ALA A 80 11.02 -5.01 -8.66
N LEU A 81 10.78 -3.69 -8.61
CA LEU A 81 9.49 -3.06 -8.81
C LEU A 81 9.63 -1.93 -9.83
N ALA A 82 8.64 -1.79 -10.71
CA ALA A 82 8.57 -0.67 -11.65
C ALA A 82 7.12 -0.28 -11.93
N PHE A 83 6.86 1.03 -12.03
CA PHE A 83 5.56 1.54 -12.45
C PHE A 83 5.55 1.95 -13.92
N ASP A 84 4.43 1.69 -14.58
CA ASP A 84 4.02 2.30 -15.86
C ASP A 84 2.63 2.93 -15.65
N GLY A 85 2.62 4.23 -15.36
CA GLY A 85 1.44 4.93 -14.86
C GLY A 85 0.92 4.30 -13.55
N GLU A 86 -0.31 3.80 -13.58
CA GLU A 86 -0.97 3.11 -12.45
C GLU A 86 -0.82 1.57 -12.52
N THR A 87 -0.03 1.06 -13.46
CA THR A 87 0.33 -0.35 -13.51
C THR A 87 1.62 -0.58 -12.75
N LEU A 88 1.63 -1.50 -11.80
CA LEU A 88 2.82 -1.94 -11.08
C LEU A 88 3.30 -3.29 -11.64
N TYR A 89 4.59 -3.37 -11.95
CA TYR A 89 5.29 -4.60 -12.30
C TYR A 89 6.18 -5.05 -11.16
N ALA A 90 6.17 -6.35 -10.87
CA ALA A 90 7.02 -6.98 -9.86
C ALA A 90 7.75 -8.17 -10.46
N ALA A 91 9.06 -8.24 -10.25
CA ALA A 91 9.91 -9.32 -10.71
C ALA A 91 10.67 -9.95 -9.53
N GLY A 92 10.74 -11.28 -9.52
CA GLY A 92 11.50 -12.07 -8.56
C GLY A 92 12.39 -13.08 -9.29
N GLU A 93 13.24 -13.79 -8.55
CA GLU A 93 14.23 -14.72 -9.12
C GLU A 93 13.59 -15.95 -9.78
N HIS A 94 12.55 -16.49 -9.14
CA HIS A 94 11.89 -17.75 -9.53
C HIS A 94 10.43 -17.55 -9.96
N ALA A 95 10.00 -16.29 -10.11
CA ALA A 95 8.63 -15.92 -10.38
C ALA A 95 8.50 -15.28 -11.77
N PRO A 96 7.46 -15.60 -12.56
CA PRO A 96 7.17 -14.84 -13.76
C PRO A 96 6.84 -13.39 -13.39
N LEU A 97 7.12 -12.46 -14.31
CA LEU A 97 6.79 -11.04 -14.14
C LEU A 97 5.31 -10.88 -13.76
N GLN A 98 5.07 -10.31 -12.59
CA GLN A 98 3.73 -10.04 -12.09
C GLN A 98 3.34 -8.62 -12.47
N ARG A 99 2.07 -8.44 -12.83
CA ARG A 99 1.49 -7.15 -13.25
C ARG A 99 0.23 -6.88 -12.47
N TYR A 100 0.13 -5.69 -11.89
CA TYR A 100 -0.99 -5.23 -11.08
C TYR A 100 -1.54 -3.92 -11.62
N ASP A 101 -2.82 -3.88 -11.95
CA ASP A 101 -3.54 -2.64 -12.24
C ASP A 101 -4.02 -2.03 -10.92
N LEU A 102 -3.54 -0.83 -10.58
CA LEU A 102 -3.85 -0.13 -9.33
C LEU A 102 -4.82 1.04 -9.52
N ARG A 103 -5.42 1.21 -10.70
CA ARG A 103 -6.31 2.32 -11.03
C ARG A 103 -7.52 2.37 -10.12
N ALA A 104 -8.18 1.23 -9.92
CA ALA A 104 -9.38 1.14 -9.11
C ALA A 104 -9.10 1.49 -7.63
N ALA A 105 -8.00 0.97 -7.08
CA ALA A 105 -7.60 1.25 -5.70
C ALA A 105 -7.23 2.73 -5.51
N SER A 106 -6.44 3.28 -6.43
CA SER A 106 -6.03 4.70 -6.40
C SER A 106 -7.21 5.65 -6.56
N ALA A 107 -8.16 5.32 -7.43
CA ALA A 107 -9.39 6.07 -7.61
C ALA A 107 -10.26 6.05 -6.34
N ALA A 108 -10.42 4.89 -5.70
CA ALA A 108 -11.18 4.77 -4.45
C ALA A 108 -10.59 5.64 -3.34
N GLU A 109 -9.27 5.59 -3.13
CA GLU A 109 -8.59 6.44 -2.13
C GLU A 109 -8.72 7.94 -2.47
N ALA A 110 -8.62 8.30 -3.76
CA ALA A 110 -8.79 9.68 -4.19
C ALA A 110 -10.22 10.19 -3.97
N VAL A 111 -11.23 9.34 -4.11
CA VAL A 111 -12.63 9.66 -3.76
C VAL A 111 -12.74 9.81 -2.24
N CYS A 112 -12.19 8.87 -1.47
CA CYS A 112 -12.27 8.91 -0.01
C CYS A 112 -11.62 10.13 0.61
N ARG A 113 -10.45 10.54 0.11
CA ARG A 113 -9.80 11.79 0.55
C ARG A 113 -10.69 13.02 0.34
N ARG A 114 -11.55 13.03 -0.68
CA ARG A 114 -12.48 14.15 -0.96
C ARG A 114 -13.79 14.04 -0.18
N ALA A 115 -14.30 12.82 -0.01
CA ALA A 115 -15.54 12.55 0.70
C ALA A 115 -15.39 12.62 2.23
N GLY A 116 -14.17 12.49 2.75
CA GLY A 116 -13.88 12.49 4.19
C GLY A 116 -14.05 11.11 4.82
N ASP A 117 -14.57 11.05 6.05
CA ASP A 117 -14.68 9.82 6.86
C ASP A 117 -15.74 8.82 6.34
N GLY A 118 -16.40 9.15 5.22
CA GLY A 118 -17.49 8.36 4.65
C GLY A 118 -18.78 8.49 5.45
N LEU A 119 -19.76 7.63 5.15
CA LEU A 119 -21.06 7.62 5.83
C LEU A 119 -20.93 6.99 7.23
N SER A 120 -21.43 7.69 8.25
CA SER A 120 -21.57 7.14 9.60
C SER A 120 -22.56 5.95 9.63
N PRO A 121 -22.53 5.08 10.66
CA PRO A 121 -23.50 3.99 10.80
C PRO A 121 -24.96 4.44 10.87
N SER A 122 -25.23 5.67 11.34
CA SER A 122 -26.56 6.28 11.34
C SER A 122 -26.98 6.70 9.94
N GLU A 123 -26.11 7.41 9.20
CA GLU A 123 -26.40 7.85 7.84
C GLU A 123 -26.54 6.66 6.89
N TRP A 124 -25.70 5.62 7.04
CA TRP A 124 -25.82 4.39 6.26
C TRP A 124 -27.18 3.72 6.46
N ARG A 125 -27.68 3.63 7.70
CA ARG A 125 -29.01 3.05 7.97
C ARG A 125 -30.14 3.90 7.37
N SER A 126 -29.96 5.22 7.28
CA SER A 126 -30.93 6.11 6.62
C SER A 126 -30.97 5.91 5.11
N TYR A 127 -29.81 5.72 4.45
CA TYR A 127 -29.73 5.60 2.99
C TYR A 127 -29.83 4.15 2.48
N PHE A 128 -29.40 3.17 3.27
CA PHE A 128 -29.31 1.75 2.89
C PHE A 128 -29.84 0.82 4.00
N PRO A 129 -31.14 0.89 4.33
CA PRO A 129 -31.72 0.15 5.47
C PRO A 129 -31.59 -1.37 5.34
N GLU A 130 -31.63 -1.91 4.12
CA GLU A 130 -31.57 -3.35 3.83
C GLU A 130 -30.13 -3.90 3.72
N GLN A 131 -29.12 -3.03 3.77
CA GLN A 131 -27.71 -3.43 3.60
C GLN A 131 -26.98 -3.43 4.94
N PRO A 132 -26.19 -4.46 5.26
CA PRO A 132 -25.32 -4.41 6.43
C PRO A 132 -24.34 -3.24 6.29
N TYR A 133 -24.06 -2.57 7.41
CA TYR A 133 -23.13 -1.44 7.43
C TYR A 133 -21.77 -1.86 6.88
N ARG A 134 -21.26 -1.07 5.92
CA ARG A 134 -19.90 -1.17 5.40
C ARG A 134 -19.25 0.19 5.47
N ARG A 135 -18.02 0.24 6.01
CA ARG A 135 -17.20 1.44 5.90
C ARG A 135 -16.88 1.69 4.43
N THR A 136 -17.13 2.92 4.00
CA THR A 136 -16.93 3.35 2.60
C THR A 136 -15.52 3.87 2.37
N CYS A 137 -14.93 4.50 3.38
CA CYS A 137 -13.59 5.08 3.35
C CYS A 137 -12.78 4.67 4.57
N PHE A 138 -11.46 4.55 4.39
CA PHE A 138 -10.51 4.06 5.40
C PHE A 138 -9.21 4.85 5.39
#